data_AF-A0A952HXK9-F1
#
_entry.id   AF-A0A952HXK9-F1
#
_cell.length_a   1.000
_cell.length_b   1.000
_cell.length_c   1.000
_cell.angle_alpha   90.00
_cell.angle_beta   90.00
_cell.angle_gamma   90.00
#
_symmetry.space_group_name_H-M   'P 1'
#
loop_
_entity.id
_entity.type
_entity.pdbx_description
1 polymer ?
#
loop_
_entity_poly.entity_id
_entity_poly.type
_entity_poly.pdbx_seq_one_letter_code
_entity_poly.pdbx_strand_id
1 'polypeptide(L)'
;MVRLPISLRQFNLIVISCSLFSLTACSPSSPNVAGVTPGVASAAGGFAAPLSDANFEALPLDTQYQLVNKLLGTLYSGVSVDEFYAIEPGSNLQRRRESAPTLATIRTALQSRLEPATRLRLDQEIIGVDENGNEQEDIDPLFHFDDNRPKQMPLARIYHFPLSHDVFSQWMAWHLANTILFSPAEEIDSADITDVQNLFRRLDLSISEGKGIREMIAVHQRSVQNWRRFRSPEDNTREMMEIYLGLFDNDAEVPLASQACQDLYLTDERDGYKLAYTDYPNSETVQVLDQYVLNCNDFYDVVAGHPLLIPRVVSVLVDYFFDGSS
;
A
#
# COMPACT_ATOMS: atom_id res chain seq x y z
N MET A 1 -22.72 -28.43 83.73
CA MET A 1 -22.05 -29.68 84.16
C MET A 1 -21.35 -30.28 82.94
N VAL A 2 -20.02 -30.14 82.89
CA VAL A 2 -19.03 -31.08 82.30
C VAL A 2 -19.28 -31.61 80.86
N ARG A 3 -18.61 -31.02 79.86
CA ARG A 3 -17.51 -31.62 79.03
C ARG A 3 -17.27 -30.81 77.73
N LEU A 4 -16.12 -30.15 77.66
CA LEU A 4 -15.29 -30.10 76.45
C LEU A 4 -14.39 -31.35 76.45
N PRO A 5 -13.95 -31.86 75.29
CA PRO A 5 -12.62 -31.50 74.78
C PRO A 5 -12.60 -31.17 73.28
N ILE A 6 -11.89 -30.12 72.82
CA ILE A 6 -10.46 -30.11 72.39
C ILE A 6 -10.28 -30.94 71.11
N SER A 7 -9.99 -30.33 69.95
CA SER A 7 -8.62 -29.99 69.52
C SER A 7 -8.68 -28.89 68.44
N LEU A 8 -8.16 -27.65 68.57
CA LEU A 8 -6.75 -27.21 68.71
C LEU A 8 -5.87 -27.92 67.66
N ARG A 9 -5.21 -27.27 66.70
CA ARG A 9 -4.39 -26.05 66.72
C ARG A 9 -4.16 -25.62 65.25
N GLN A 10 -4.28 -24.33 64.90
CA GLN A 10 -3.25 -23.28 65.00
C GLN A 10 -2.05 -23.57 64.05
N PHE A 11 -1.47 -22.63 63.28
CA PHE A 11 -1.44 -21.17 63.38
C PHE A 11 -0.70 -20.61 62.14
N ASN A 12 -0.90 -19.30 61.94
CA ASN A 12 -0.03 -18.31 61.31
C ASN A 12 -0.16 -18.06 59.80
N LEU A 13 -0.64 -16.88 59.35
CA LEU A 13 -0.16 -15.49 59.47
C LEU A 13 0.82 -15.12 58.33
N ILE A 14 0.41 -14.11 57.54
CA ILE A 14 1.18 -12.93 57.05
C ILE A 14 1.04 -12.65 55.54
N VAL A 15 0.25 -11.60 55.25
CA VAL A 15 0.50 -10.40 54.41
C VAL A 15 0.91 -10.57 52.93
N ILE A 16 0.48 -9.58 52.12
CA ILE A 16 0.96 -9.15 50.78
C ILE A 16 0.17 -9.81 49.63
N SER A 17 -0.46 -9.14 48.66
CA SER A 17 -0.47 -7.74 48.22
C SER A 17 -1.75 -7.45 47.42
N CYS A 18 -2.17 -6.19 47.44
CA CYS A 18 -3.00 -5.59 46.40
C CYS A 18 -2.44 -5.86 45.00
N SER A 19 -3.27 -6.37 44.10
CA SER A 19 -3.08 -6.21 42.65
C SER A 19 -4.45 -6.28 41.99
N LEU A 20 -5.20 -5.19 42.11
CA LEU A 20 -6.25 -4.84 41.16
C LEU A 20 -5.58 -4.77 39.78
N PHE A 21 -5.72 -5.84 39.00
CA PHE A 21 -5.44 -5.79 37.57
C PHE A 21 -6.52 -4.90 36.95
N SER A 22 -6.19 -3.63 36.83
CA SER A 22 -6.81 -2.71 35.89
C SER A 22 -6.67 -3.32 34.50
N LEU A 23 -7.74 -3.97 34.03
CA LEU A 23 -7.97 -4.26 32.62
C LEU A 23 -8.08 -2.90 31.91
N THR A 24 -6.94 -2.33 31.57
CA THR A 24 -6.87 -1.30 30.53
C THR A 24 -7.14 -2.03 29.22
N ALA A 25 -8.39 -2.02 28.80
CA ALA A 25 -8.70 -2.23 27.39
C ALA A 25 -7.86 -1.21 26.61
N CYS A 26 -6.99 -1.70 25.73
CA CYS A 26 -6.33 -0.85 24.76
C CYS A 26 -7.41 -0.28 23.86
N SER A 27 -7.91 0.91 24.19
CA SER A 27 -8.62 1.74 23.23
C SER A 27 -7.64 1.97 22.07
N PRO A 28 -7.98 1.64 20.82
CA PRO A 28 -7.12 2.00 19.70
C PRO A 28 -7.02 3.52 19.71
N SER A 29 -5.83 4.04 20.01
CA SER A 29 -5.57 5.47 19.94
C SER A 29 -5.69 5.87 18.48
N SER A 30 -6.85 6.36 18.09
CA SER A 30 -6.99 7.21 16.91
C SER A 30 -6.00 8.36 17.10
N PRO A 31 -5.13 8.67 16.12
CA PRO A 31 -4.12 9.70 16.29
C PRO A 31 -4.81 11.07 16.37
N ASN A 32 -5.10 11.50 17.60
CA ASN A 32 -5.33 12.91 17.91
C ASN A 32 -3.98 13.60 17.86
N VAL A 33 -3.63 14.18 16.73
CA VAL A 33 -2.46 15.06 16.65
C VAL A 33 -2.77 16.24 15.74
N ALA A 34 -3.22 17.33 16.36
CA ALA A 34 -2.92 18.65 15.85
C ALA A 34 -1.38 18.79 15.78
N GLY A 35 -0.84 18.85 14.56
CA GLY A 35 0.59 19.15 14.33
C GLY A 35 1.44 18.08 13.63
N VAL A 36 0.86 17.02 13.03
CA VAL A 36 1.64 16.10 12.18
C VAL A 36 1.82 16.71 10.80
N THR A 37 3.07 16.97 10.42
CA THR A 37 3.47 17.20 9.03
C THR A 37 3.00 16.02 8.17
N PRO A 38 2.30 16.23 7.05
CA PRO A 38 1.91 15.15 6.14
C PRO A 38 3.15 14.34 5.73
N GLY A 39 3.13 13.02 5.94
CA GLY A 39 4.18 12.10 5.47
C GLY A 39 5.04 11.42 6.54
N VAL A 40 4.92 11.78 7.83
CA VAL A 40 5.63 11.05 8.90
C VAL A 40 4.64 10.12 9.60
N ALA A 41 4.67 8.84 9.23
CA ALA A 41 4.02 7.80 10.04
C ALA A 41 4.62 7.86 11.45
N SER A 42 3.77 7.90 12.50
CA SER A 42 4.23 7.73 13.88
C SER A 42 5.09 6.48 13.95
N ALA A 43 6.34 6.62 14.39
CA ALA A 43 7.26 5.50 14.50
C ALA A 43 6.59 4.39 15.31
N ALA A 44 6.49 3.20 14.72
CA ALA A 44 5.96 2.03 15.42
C ALA A 44 6.78 1.82 16.71
N GLY A 45 6.09 1.73 17.84
CA GLY A 45 6.71 1.56 19.16
C GLY A 45 6.74 0.09 19.60
N GLY A 46 7.51 -0.20 20.66
CA GLY A 46 7.54 -1.53 21.27
C GLY A 46 8.12 -2.61 20.36
N PHE A 47 7.46 -3.77 20.28
CA PHE A 47 7.91 -4.91 19.44
C PHE A 47 7.93 -4.60 17.93
N ALA A 48 7.20 -3.58 17.49
CA ALA A 48 7.16 -3.16 16.10
C ALA A 48 8.19 -2.06 15.77
N ALA A 49 9.06 -1.69 16.73
CA ALA A 49 10.09 -0.69 16.49
C ALA A 49 11.06 -1.15 15.39
N PRO A 50 11.47 -0.25 14.48
CA PRO A 50 12.37 -0.59 13.40
C PRO A 50 13.74 -1.04 13.95
N LEU A 51 14.28 -2.12 13.39
CA LEU A 51 15.63 -2.59 13.73
C LEU A 51 16.66 -1.53 13.32
N SER A 52 17.45 -1.06 14.29
CA SER A 52 18.52 -0.10 14.04
C SER A 52 19.72 -0.75 13.34
N ASP A 53 20.51 0.05 12.64
CA ASP A 53 21.69 -0.46 11.93
C ASP A 53 22.73 -1.03 12.92
N ALA A 54 22.92 -0.39 14.07
CA ALA A 54 23.81 -0.91 15.12
C ALA A 54 23.35 -2.28 15.65
N ASN A 55 22.04 -2.47 15.83
CA ASN A 55 21.50 -3.75 16.26
C ASN A 55 21.65 -4.82 15.17
N PHE A 56 21.49 -4.44 13.90
CA PHE A 56 21.73 -5.34 12.76
C PHE A 56 23.20 -5.77 12.67
N GLU A 57 24.14 -4.83 12.76
CA GLU A 57 25.58 -5.13 12.70
C GLU A 57 26.06 -5.99 13.88
N ALA A 58 25.34 -5.96 15.01
CA ALA A 58 25.62 -6.82 16.16
C ALA A 58 25.13 -8.28 15.99
N LEU A 59 24.33 -8.58 14.97
CA LEU A 59 23.83 -9.94 14.70
C LEU A 59 24.94 -10.84 14.13
N PRO A 60 24.86 -12.17 14.35
CA PRO A 60 25.68 -13.13 13.60
C PRO A 60 25.50 -12.97 12.08
N LEU A 61 26.57 -13.19 11.30
CA LEU A 61 26.53 -12.98 9.84
C LEU A 61 25.43 -13.78 9.14
N ASP A 62 25.20 -15.02 9.56
CA ASP A 62 24.12 -15.84 8.99
C ASP A 62 22.74 -15.26 9.26
N THR A 63 22.55 -14.67 10.44
CA THR A 63 21.31 -13.96 10.77
C THR A 63 21.17 -12.67 9.97
N GLN A 64 22.27 -11.94 9.75
CA GLN A 64 22.26 -10.77 8.86
C GLN A 64 21.87 -11.16 7.43
N TYR A 65 22.47 -12.21 6.87
CA TYR A 65 22.18 -12.73 5.53
C TYR A 65 20.72 -13.16 5.40
N GLN A 66 20.19 -13.90 6.37
CA GLN A 66 18.78 -14.30 6.42
C GLN A 66 17.85 -13.10 6.46
N LEU A 67 18.17 -12.10 7.28
CA LEU A 67 17.33 -10.91 7.43
C LEU A 67 17.33 -10.07 6.15
N VAL A 68 18.50 -9.86 5.53
CA VAL A 68 18.61 -9.16 4.25
C VAL A 68 17.83 -9.89 3.16
N ASN A 69 18.01 -11.21 3.02
CA ASN A 69 17.26 -11.98 2.01
C ASN A 69 15.76 -12.00 2.29
N LYS A 70 15.33 -12.04 3.56
CA LYS A 70 13.90 -11.94 3.89
C LYS A 70 13.32 -10.58 3.50
N LEU A 71 14.06 -9.49 3.71
CA LEU A 71 13.64 -8.15 3.31
C LEU A 71 13.57 -7.99 1.79
N LEU A 72 14.62 -8.39 1.07
CA LEU A 72 14.67 -8.29 -0.39
C LEU A 72 13.71 -9.26 -1.07
N GLY A 73 13.44 -10.41 -0.45
CA GLY A 73 12.47 -11.39 -0.94
C GLY A 73 11.07 -10.81 -1.06
N THR A 74 10.68 -9.88 -0.18
CA THR A 74 9.43 -9.13 -0.28
C THR A 74 9.33 -8.34 -1.60
N LEU A 75 10.47 -7.87 -2.11
CA LEU A 75 10.60 -7.14 -3.38
C LEU A 75 10.94 -8.06 -4.57
N TYR A 76 10.73 -9.37 -4.43
CA TYR A 76 11.06 -10.40 -5.43
C TYR A 76 12.55 -10.43 -5.81
N SER A 77 13.41 -10.04 -4.87
CA SER A 77 14.86 -10.02 -5.04
C SER A 77 15.57 -10.80 -3.92
N GLY A 78 16.89 -10.85 -3.96
CA GLY A 78 17.71 -11.55 -2.98
C GLY A 78 19.17 -11.16 -3.12
N VAL A 79 20.01 -11.67 -2.21
CA VAL A 79 21.46 -11.58 -2.29
C VAL A 79 22.01 -12.99 -2.33
N SER A 80 22.81 -13.30 -3.34
CA SER A 80 23.52 -14.57 -3.42
C SER A 80 24.58 -14.69 -2.33
N VAL A 81 25.03 -15.92 -2.05
CA VAL A 81 26.03 -16.18 -1.01
C VAL A 81 27.34 -15.45 -1.32
N ASP A 82 27.76 -15.39 -2.58
CA ASP A 82 29.01 -14.76 -3.02
C ASP A 82 28.94 -13.23 -3.13
N GLU A 83 27.74 -12.66 -3.21
CA GLU A 83 27.52 -11.22 -3.07
C GLU A 83 27.55 -10.75 -1.61
N PHE A 84 27.10 -11.60 -0.68
CA PHE A 84 27.09 -11.27 0.73
C PHE A 84 28.38 -11.63 1.47
N TYR A 85 28.88 -12.85 1.29
CA TYR A 85 30.05 -13.38 1.98
C TYR A 85 31.31 -13.23 1.12
N ALA A 86 32.43 -12.95 1.78
CA ALA A 86 33.73 -12.98 1.13
C ALA A 86 34.17 -14.45 0.99
N ILE A 87 34.01 -15.00 -0.22
CA ILE A 87 34.37 -16.39 -0.51
C ILE A 87 35.87 -16.47 -0.81
N GLU A 88 36.64 -16.85 0.20
CA GLU A 88 38.06 -17.23 0.05
C GLU A 88 38.21 -18.73 0.36
N PRO A 89 39.18 -19.45 -0.25
CA PRO A 89 39.45 -20.84 0.09
C PRO A 89 39.66 -21.04 1.59
N GLY A 90 38.85 -21.88 2.23
CA GLY A 90 38.92 -22.14 3.68
C GLY A 90 38.28 -21.07 4.59
N SER A 91 37.61 -20.06 4.02
CA SER A 91 37.04 -18.92 4.77
C SER A 91 35.86 -19.23 5.70
N ASN A 92 35.25 -20.41 5.60
CA ASN A 92 34.09 -20.83 6.39
C ASN A 92 32.97 -19.76 6.50
N LEU A 93 32.82 -18.89 5.49
CA LEU A 93 31.85 -17.79 5.45
C LEU A 93 31.91 -16.83 6.66
N GLN A 94 33.11 -16.61 7.21
CA GLN A 94 33.27 -15.81 8.45
C GLN A 94 33.35 -14.30 8.23
N ARG A 95 33.35 -13.83 6.97
CA ARG A 95 33.47 -12.41 6.64
C ARG A 95 32.40 -12.00 5.64
N ARG A 96 31.73 -10.87 5.91
CA ARG A 96 30.84 -10.18 4.97
C ARG A 96 31.67 -9.33 3.99
N ARG A 97 31.27 -9.27 2.71
CA ARG A 97 31.86 -8.34 1.75
C ARG A 97 31.53 -6.90 2.15
N GLU A 98 32.45 -5.97 1.89
CA GLU A 98 32.19 -4.54 2.15
C GLU A 98 31.04 -4.00 1.29
N SER A 99 30.85 -4.57 0.10
CA SER A 99 29.76 -4.24 -0.83
C SER A 99 28.43 -4.94 -0.49
N ALA A 100 28.39 -5.82 0.51
CA ALA A 100 27.18 -6.56 0.84
C ALA A 100 26.09 -5.61 1.37
N PRO A 101 24.81 -5.84 1.03
CA PRO A 101 23.73 -4.98 1.52
C PRO A 101 23.60 -5.01 3.05
N THR A 102 23.37 -3.83 3.62
CA THR A 102 22.96 -3.61 5.01
C THR A 102 21.58 -2.97 5.05
N LEU A 103 20.98 -2.86 6.24
CA LEU A 103 19.72 -2.13 6.39
C LEU A 103 19.82 -0.68 5.91
N ALA A 104 20.94 -0.01 6.19
CA ALA A 104 21.18 1.35 5.78
C ALA A 104 21.27 1.48 4.25
N THR A 105 22.03 0.60 3.59
CA THR A 105 22.19 0.65 2.13
C THR A 105 20.90 0.31 1.41
N ILE A 106 20.12 -0.66 1.93
CA ILE A 106 18.80 -1.02 1.38
C ILE A 106 17.84 0.16 1.50
N ARG A 107 17.71 0.77 2.68
CA ARG A 107 16.84 1.95 2.86
C ARG A 107 17.23 3.10 1.94
N THR A 108 18.54 3.37 1.85
CA THR A 108 19.07 4.43 0.99
C THR A 108 18.76 4.15 -0.48
N ALA A 109 18.97 2.92 -0.94
CA ALA A 109 18.66 2.51 -2.31
C ALA A 109 17.17 2.68 -2.61
N LEU A 110 16.28 2.21 -1.73
CA LEU A 110 14.83 2.34 -1.88
C LEU A 110 14.32 3.79 -1.89
N GLN A 111 15.12 4.74 -1.44
CA GLN A 111 14.82 6.19 -1.48
C GLN A 111 15.52 6.91 -2.65
N SER A 112 16.44 6.24 -3.33
CA SER A 112 17.26 6.82 -4.39
C SER A 112 16.71 6.43 -5.75
N ARG A 113 16.39 7.44 -6.58
CA ARG A 113 15.98 7.22 -7.96
C ARG A 113 17.18 6.85 -8.83
N LEU A 114 16.94 6.03 -9.84
CA LEU A 114 17.89 5.79 -10.91
C LEU A 114 18.13 7.06 -11.71
N GLU A 115 19.36 7.24 -12.16
CA GLU A 115 19.67 8.29 -13.14
C GLU A 115 18.83 8.09 -14.42
N PRO A 116 18.30 9.16 -15.03
CA PRO A 116 17.40 9.03 -16.19
C PRO A 116 17.98 8.20 -17.34
N ALA A 117 19.27 8.35 -17.62
CA ALA A 117 19.96 7.56 -18.65
C ALA A 117 20.06 6.07 -18.28
N THR A 118 20.29 5.75 -17.01
CA THR A 118 20.31 4.37 -16.51
C THR A 118 18.94 3.74 -16.62
N ARG A 119 17.89 4.46 -16.23
CA ARG A 119 16.51 3.99 -16.35
C ARG A 119 16.13 3.72 -17.81
N LEU A 120 16.45 4.65 -18.72
CA LEU A 120 16.19 4.48 -20.14
C LEU A 120 16.91 3.24 -20.70
N ARG A 121 18.20 3.06 -20.38
CA ARG A 121 18.95 1.86 -20.80
C ARG A 121 18.30 0.57 -20.31
N LEU A 122 17.91 0.51 -19.04
CA LEU A 122 17.27 -0.69 -18.47
C LEU A 122 15.90 -0.96 -19.13
N ASP A 123 15.13 0.08 -19.42
CA ASP A 123 13.88 -0.04 -20.18
C ASP A 123 14.16 -0.59 -21.60
N GLN A 124 15.21 -0.12 -22.28
CA GLN A 124 15.62 -0.61 -23.60
C GLN A 124 16.05 -2.09 -23.57
N GLU A 125 16.78 -2.52 -22.56
CA GLU A 125 17.16 -3.94 -22.37
C GLU A 125 15.94 -4.84 -22.18
N ILE A 126 14.90 -4.35 -21.50
CA ILE A 126 13.64 -5.10 -21.32
C ILE A 126 12.94 -5.34 -22.67
N ILE A 127 12.91 -4.32 -23.54
CA ILE A 127 12.09 -4.31 -24.76
C ILE A 127 12.85 -4.63 -26.06
N GLY A 128 14.19 -4.55 -26.06
CA GLY A 128 15.03 -4.77 -27.25
C GLY A 128 14.93 -3.68 -28.32
N VAL A 129 14.41 -2.49 -27.98
CA VAL A 129 14.27 -1.35 -28.92
C VAL A 129 14.90 -0.08 -28.36
N ASP A 130 15.35 0.80 -29.24
CA ASP A 130 15.85 2.13 -28.90
C ASP A 130 14.74 3.12 -28.51
N GLU A 131 15.12 4.36 -28.19
CA GLU A 131 14.19 5.44 -27.83
C GLU A 131 13.21 5.83 -28.95
N ASN A 132 13.54 5.50 -30.20
CA ASN A 132 12.72 5.75 -31.39
C ASN A 132 11.85 4.54 -31.76
N GLY A 133 11.95 3.44 -31.01
CA GLY A 133 11.24 2.20 -31.27
C GLY A 133 11.86 1.34 -32.38
N ASN A 134 13.11 1.60 -32.77
CA ASN A 134 13.84 0.73 -33.69
C ASN A 134 14.42 -0.46 -32.94
N GLU A 135 14.30 -1.65 -33.50
CA GLU A 135 15.02 -2.84 -33.03
C GLU A 135 16.52 -2.55 -33.01
N GLN A 136 17.18 -2.87 -31.89
CA GLN A 136 18.64 -2.79 -31.82
C GLN A 136 19.23 -4.11 -32.30
N GLU A 137 20.01 -4.08 -33.38
CA GLU A 137 20.65 -5.28 -33.95
C GLU A 137 21.54 -6.03 -32.94
N ASP A 138 22.01 -5.36 -31.89
CA ASP A 138 22.95 -5.89 -30.88
C ASP A 138 22.31 -6.20 -29.51
N ILE A 139 21.00 -5.94 -29.31
CA ILE A 139 20.34 -6.18 -28.02
C ILE A 139 19.11 -7.07 -28.20
N ASP A 140 19.26 -8.35 -27.85
CA ASP A 140 18.13 -9.26 -27.70
C ASP A 140 17.24 -8.80 -26.52
N PRO A 141 15.91 -8.72 -26.70
CA PRO A 141 15.01 -8.33 -25.62
C PRO A 141 15.03 -9.36 -24.50
N LEU A 142 15.16 -8.89 -23.26
CA LEU A 142 15.09 -9.77 -22.08
C LEU A 142 13.70 -10.39 -21.89
N PHE A 143 12.65 -9.68 -22.31
CA PHE A 143 11.27 -10.11 -22.14
C PHE A 143 10.49 -9.99 -23.45
N HIS A 144 9.60 -10.95 -23.68
CA HIS A 144 8.64 -10.90 -24.78
C HIS A 144 7.26 -10.57 -24.22
N PHE A 145 6.56 -9.63 -24.85
CA PHE A 145 5.26 -9.15 -24.40
C PHE A 145 4.17 -9.53 -25.40
N ASP A 146 2.99 -9.90 -24.89
CA ASP A 146 1.78 -10.08 -25.70
C ASP A 146 0.82 -8.88 -25.54
N ASP A 147 -0.44 -9.03 -25.94
CA ASP A 147 -1.47 -8.00 -25.85
C ASP A 147 -1.74 -7.53 -24.40
N ASN A 148 -1.26 -8.25 -23.39
CA ASN A 148 -1.29 -7.87 -21.98
C ASN A 148 -0.02 -7.12 -21.53
N ARG A 149 0.73 -6.52 -22.46
CA ARG A 149 1.93 -5.73 -22.15
C ARG A 149 1.75 -4.76 -20.97
N PRO A 150 0.61 -4.05 -20.79
CA PRO A 150 0.42 -3.19 -19.61
C PRO A 150 0.46 -3.90 -18.25
N LYS A 151 0.09 -5.18 -18.20
CA LYS A 151 0.19 -6.04 -17.01
C LYS A 151 1.60 -6.62 -16.85
N GLN A 152 2.29 -6.90 -17.96
CA GLN A 152 3.59 -7.58 -17.95
C GLN A 152 4.78 -6.61 -17.74
N MET A 153 4.71 -5.41 -18.30
CA MET A 153 5.78 -4.41 -18.23
C MET A 153 6.17 -4.04 -16.78
N PRO A 154 5.23 -3.80 -15.85
CA PRO A 154 5.55 -3.61 -14.44
C PRO A 154 6.39 -4.73 -13.84
N LEU A 155 6.03 -5.98 -14.12
CA LEU A 155 6.72 -7.16 -13.59
C LEU A 155 8.14 -7.27 -14.15
N ALA A 156 8.31 -7.02 -15.45
CA ALA A 156 9.63 -6.99 -16.08
C ALA A 156 10.54 -5.95 -15.42
N ARG A 157 10.01 -4.76 -15.10
CA ARG A 157 10.76 -3.73 -14.37
C ARG A 157 11.06 -4.12 -12.93
N ILE A 158 10.11 -4.75 -12.23
CA ILE A 158 10.33 -5.25 -10.85
C ILE A 158 11.47 -6.28 -10.82
N TYR A 159 11.55 -7.13 -11.84
CA TYR A 159 12.58 -8.17 -11.92
C TYR A 159 13.94 -7.64 -12.38
N HIS A 160 13.96 -6.72 -13.34
CA HIS A 160 15.20 -6.27 -14.00
C HIS A 160 15.85 -5.05 -13.34
N PHE A 161 15.06 -4.13 -12.79
CA PHE A 161 15.65 -2.92 -12.21
C PHE A 161 16.43 -3.25 -10.94
N PRO A 162 17.61 -2.64 -10.73
CA PRO A 162 18.34 -2.81 -9.49
C PRO A 162 17.56 -2.15 -8.34
N LEU A 163 17.89 -2.55 -7.12
CA LEU A 163 17.30 -1.99 -5.90
C LEU A 163 17.39 -0.46 -5.91
N SER A 164 16.23 0.19 -5.93
CA SER A 164 16.07 1.63 -6.14
C SER A 164 14.68 2.09 -5.73
N HIS A 165 14.45 3.40 -5.70
CA HIS A 165 13.10 3.96 -5.59
C HIS A 165 12.21 3.58 -6.78
N ASP A 166 12.79 3.42 -7.98
CA ASP A 166 12.06 3.05 -9.19
C ASP A 166 11.45 1.64 -9.06
N VAL A 167 12.23 0.64 -8.64
CA VAL A 167 11.69 -0.72 -8.42
C VAL A 167 10.67 -0.75 -7.29
N PHE A 168 10.90 0.02 -6.21
CA PHE A 168 9.94 0.17 -5.11
C PHE A 168 8.59 0.73 -5.59
N SER A 169 8.64 1.76 -6.43
CA SER A 169 7.45 2.39 -7.00
C SER A 169 6.66 1.42 -7.89
N GLN A 170 7.36 0.68 -8.77
CA GLN A 170 6.73 -0.36 -9.59
C GLN A 170 6.07 -1.45 -8.73
N TRP A 171 6.81 -1.94 -7.72
CA TRP A 171 6.33 -2.99 -6.81
C TRP A 171 5.10 -2.55 -6.02
N MET A 172 5.11 -1.34 -5.46
CA MET A 172 3.99 -0.81 -4.69
C MET A 172 2.79 -0.53 -5.60
N ALA A 173 3.00 0.08 -6.78
CA ALA A 173 1.94 0.30 -7.76
C ALA A 173 1.29 -1.02 -8.21
N TRP A 174 2.09 -2.06 -8.39
CA TRP A 174 1.62 -3.41 -8.74
C TRP A 174 0.69 -3.98 -7.68
N HIS A 175 1.11 -3.96 -6.42
CA HIS A 175 0.26 -4.46 -5.33
C HIS A 175 -0.99 -3.62 -5.14
N LEU A 176 -0.88 -2.29 -5.14
CA LEU A 176 -2.06 -1.41 -5.04
C LEU A 176 -3.08 -1.68 -6.15
N ALA A 177 -2.63 -1.81 -7.40
CA ALA A 177 -3.49 -2.11 -8.54
C ALA A 177 -4.17 -3.50 -8.46
N ASN A 178 -3.66 -4.41 -7.63
CA ASN A 178 -4.28 -5.72 -7.37
C ASN A 178 -5.16 -5.74 -6.11
N THR A 179 -5.32 -4.59 -5.44
CA THR A 179 -6.27 -4.46 -4.32
C THR A 179 -7.58 -3.82 -4.76
N ILE A 180 -8.64 -4.04 -3.97
CA ILE A 180 -9.94 -3.39 -4.19
C ILE A 180 -9.84 -1.84 -4.21
N LEU A 181 -8.83 -1.28 -3.53
CA LEU A 181 -8.60 0.16 -3.42
C LEU A 181 -8.33 0.83 -4.76
N PHE A 182 -7.70 0.13 -5.72
CA PHE A 182 -7.30 0.75 -6.98
C PHE A 182 -7.56 -0.13 -8.20
N SER A 183 -8.02 -1.38 -8.05
CA SER A 183 -8.18 -2.33 -9.16
C SER A 183 -8.79 -1.69 -10.41
N PRO A 184 -8.20 -1.89 -11.61
CA PRO A 184 -8.76 -1.38 -12.86
C PRO A 184 -9.99 -2.16 -13.31
N ALA A 185 -10.26 -3.33 -12.71
CA ALA A 185 -11.37 -4.24 -13.02
C ALA A 185 -11.51 -4.55 -14.53
N GLU A 186 -10.40 -4.81 -15.23
CA GLU A 186 -10.39 -5.05 -16.68
C GLU A 186 -11.26 -6.23 -17.12
N GLU A 187 -11.66 -7.10 -16.19
CA GLU A 187 -12.61 -8.18 -16.42
C GLU A 187 -14.06 -7.74 -16.71
N ILE A 188 -14.41 -6.47 -16.49
CA ILE A 188 -15.75 -5.94 -16.74
C ILE A 188 -15.86 -5.27 -18.12
N ASP A 189 -17.05 -5.28 -18.72
CA ASP A 189 -17.34 -4.76 -20.06
C ASP A 189 -17.07 -3.25 -20.25
N SER A 190 -17.04 -2.48 -19.18
CA SER A 190 -16.78 -1.04 -19.21
C SER A 190 -15.32 -0.66 -19.04
N ALA A 191 -14.42 -1.61 -18.75
CA ALA A 191 -13.00 -1.38 -18.57
C ALA A 191 -12.19 -2.09 -19.66
N ASP A 192 -10.97 -1.61 -19.91
CA ASP A 192 -10.08 -2.19 -20.91
C ASP A 192 -8.60 -2.15 -20.49
N ILE A 193 -7.72 -2.76 -21.29
CA ILE A 193 -6.29 -2.84 -20.99
C ILE A 193 -5.60 -1.47 -20.88
N THR A 194 -6.17 -0.42 -21.50
CA THR A 194 -5.70 0.96 -21.39
C THR A 194 -6.01 1.52 -19.99
N ASP A 195 -7.08 1.08 -19.33
CA ASP A 195 -7.36 1.43 -17.94
C ASP A 195 -6.30 0.86 -17.01
N VAL A 196 -5.87 -0.39 -17.24
CA VAL A 196 -4.74 -1.00 -16.52
C VAL A 196 -3.48 -0.16 -16.70
N GLN A 197 -3.15 0.19 -17.95
CA GLN A 197 -1.97 1.02 -18.27
C GLN A 197 -2.02 2.38 -17.58
N ASN A 198 -3.15 3.08 -17.69
CA ASN A 198 -3.31 4.45 -17.18
C ASN A 198 -3.35 4.49 -15.66
N LEU A 199 -4.03 3.53 -15.03
CA LEU A 199 -4.04 3.37 -13.59
C LEU A 199 -2.64 3.10 -13.07
N PHE A 200 -1.96 2.08 -13.61
CA PHE A 200 -0.64 1.69 -13.16
C PHE A 200 0.34 2.85 -13.29
N ARG A 201 0.38 3.51 -14.45
CA ARG A 201 1.23 4.69 -14.68
C ARG A 201 0.97 5.79 -13.66
N ARG A 202 -0.30 6.02 -13.29
CA ARG A 202 -0.67 7.04 -12.31
C ARG A 202 -0.22 6.67 -10.90
N LEU A 203 -0.37 5.41 -10.51
CA LEU A 203 0.10 4.92 -9.21
C LEU A 203 1.62 5.03 -9.12
N ASP A 204 2.34 4.53 -10.13
CA ASP A 204 3.80 4.61 -10.21
C ASP A 204 4.30 6.07 -10.14
N LEU A 205 3.72 6.99 -10.93
CA LEU A 205 4.11 8.39 -10.84
C LEU A 205 3.81 9.00 -9.47
N SER A 206 2.65 8.69 -8.89
CA SER A 206 2.27 9.24 -7.58
C SER A 206 3.20 8.76 -6.47
N ILE A 207 3.54 7.47 -6.46
CA ILE A 207 4.50 6.89 -5.50
C ILE A 207 5.89 7.46 -5.75
N SER A 208 6.32 7.51 -7.03
CA SER A 208 7.60 8.09 -7.42
C SER A 208 7.76 9.52 -6.90
N GLU A 209 6.71 10.34 -7.02
CA GLU A 209 6.65 11.73 -6.57
C GLU A 209 6.42 11.91 -5.06
N GLY A 210 6.25 10.83 -4.30
CA GLY A 210 6.05 10.88 -2.85
C GLY A 210 4.66 11.37 -2.44
N LYS A 211 3.65 11.21 -3.29
CA LYS A 211 2.27 11.58 -2.98
C LYS A 211 1.70 10.70 -1.88
N GLY A 212 0.95 11.33 -0.97
CA GLY A 212 0.29 10.62 0.12
C GLY A 212 -0.92 9.83 -0.38
N ILE A 213 -1.27 8.76 0.34
CA ILE A 213 -2.39 7.88 -0.04
C ILE A 213 -3.73 8.60 -0.15
N ARG A 214 -3.95 9.65 0.67
CA ARG A 214 -5.15 10.52 0.59
C ARG A 214 -5.26 11.19 -0.79
N GLU A 215 -4.16 11.76 -1.27
CA GLU A 215 -4.10 12.41 -2.58
C GLU A 215 -4.28 11.39 -3.71
N MET A 216 -3.63 10.23 -3.61
CA MET A 216 -3.78 9.15 -4.59
C MET A 216 -5.23 8.67 -4.71
N ILE A 217 -5.90 8.47 -3.58
CA ILE A 217 -7.31 8.08 -3.53
C ILE A 217 -8.18 9.19 -4.11
N ALA A 218 -8.03 10.43 -3.66
CA ALA A 218 -8.77 11.58 -4.20
C ALA A 218 -8.70 11.63 -5.75
N VAL A 219 -7.51 11.43 -6.32
CA VAL A 219 -7.33 11.41 -7.78
C VAL A 219 -7.93 10.16 -8.43
N HIS A 220 -7.86 8.99 -7.79
CA HIS A 220 -8.42 7.75 -8.34
C HIS A 220 -9.96 7.78 -8.36
N GLN A 221 -10.60 8.26 -7.30
CA GLN A 221 -12.06 8.31 -7.19
C GLN A 221 -12.70 9.10 -8.34
N ARG A 222 -12.03 10.19 -8.75
CA ARG A 222 -12.43 11.10 -9.86
C ARG A 222 -12.12 10.55 -11.26
N SER A 223 -11.46 9.40 -11.34
CA SER A 223 -10.95 8.89 -12.60
C SER A 223 -12.00 8.14 -13.40
N VAL A 224 -11.89 8.19 -14.72
CA VAL A 224 -12.73 7.36 -15.60
C VAL A 224 -12.54 5.87 -15.30
N GLN A 225 -11.33 5.42 -14.92
CA GLN A 225 -11.06 4.05 -14.51
C GLN A 225 -11.94 3.61 -13.34
N ASN A 226 -12.09 4.48 -12.32
CA ASN A 226 -12.95 4.20 -11.17
C ASN A 226 -14.44 4.25 -11.53
N TRP A 227 -14.85 5.22 -12.34
CA TRP A 227 -16.24 5.34 -12.79
C TRP A 227 -16.67 4.19 -13.72
N ARG A 228 -15.75 3.63 -14.51
CA ARG A 228 -16.01 2.43 -15.30
C ARG A 228 -16.37 1.24 -14.42
N ARG A 229 -15.84 1.15 -13.19
CA ARG A 229 -16.22 0.12 -12.20
C ARG A 229 -17.61 0.35 -11.64
N PHE A 230 -17.91 1.60 -11.28
CA PHE A 230 -19.13 1.99 -10.57
C PHE A 230 -19.90 3.02 -11.41
N ARG A 231 -20.78 2.50 -12.27
CA ARG A 231 -21.27 3.16 -13.49
C ARG A 231 -22.40 4.16 -13.27
N SER A 232 -22.76 4.42 -12.03
CA SER A 232 -23.80 5.37 -11.65
C SER A 232 -23.35 6.22 -10.45
N PRO A 233 -23.91 7.43 -10.26
CA PRO A 233 -23.66 8.22 -9.05
C PRO A 233 -23.97 7.46 -7.75
N GLU A 234 -25.00 6.61 -7.75
CA GLU A 234 -25.36 5.81 -6.59
C GLU A 234 -24.30 4.75 -6.29
N ASP A 235 -23.95 3.93 -7.29
CA ASP A 235 -22.95 2.87 -7.12
C ASP A 235 -21.59 3.48 -6.77
N ASN A 236 -21.20 4.55 -7.45
CA ASN A 236 -19.90 5.18 -7.23
C ASN A 236 -19.77 5.70 -5.81
N THR A 237 -20.74 6.49 -5.33
CA THR A 237 -20.66 7.07 -4.00
C THR A 237 -20.78 6.03 -2.88
N ARG A 238 -21.63 5.01 -3.06
CA ARG A 238 -21.71 3.85 -2.16
C ARG A 238 -20.35 3.19 -2.02
N GLU A 239 -19.74 2.82 -3.14
CA GLU A 239 -18.47 2.09 -3.18
C GLU A 239 -17.32 2.93 -2.62
N MET A 240 -17.35 4.26 -2.81
CA MET A 240 -16.33 5.12 -2.19
C MET A 240 -16.43 5.12 -0.66
N MET A 241 -17.63 5.10 -0.09
CA MET A 241 -17.81 5.00 1.36
C MET A 241 -17.46 3.59 1.88
N GLU A 242 -17.85 2.55 1.16
CA GLU A 242 -17.61 1.16 1.55
C GLU A 242 -16.13 0.77 1.45
N ILE A 243 -15.52 0.96 0.29
CA ILE A 243 -14.14 0.56 0.02
C ILE A 243 -13.18 1.38 0.89
N TYR A 244 -13.34 2.70 0.92
CA TYR A 244 -12.36 3.59 1.52
C TYR A 244 -12.62 3.93 2.97
N LEU A 245 -13.87 3.88 3.45
CA LEU A 245 -14.20 4.19 4.85
C LEU A 245 -14.67 2.98 5.64
N GLY A 246 -15.01 1.86 4.98
CA GLY A 246 -15.57 0.68 5.63
C GLY A 246 -17.00 0.89 6.13
N LEU A 247 -17.72 1.88 5.57
CA LEU A 247 -19.09 2.21 5.95
C LEU A 247 -20.07 1.45 5.07
N PHE A 248 -20.27 0.17 5.39
CA PHE A 248 -21.23 -0.71 4.73
C PHE A 248 -22.66 -0.43 5.20
N ASP A 249 -23.65 -0.77 4.38
CA ASP A 249 -25.09 -0.62 4.65
C ASP A 249 -25.51 0.83 4.97
N ASN A 250 -24.80 1.83 4.42
CA ASN A 250 -25.09 3.24 4.62
C ASN A 250 -26.24 3.76 3.72
N ASP A 251 -27.38 3.07 3.74
CA ASP A 251 -28.50 3.33 2.84
C ASP A 251 -29.20 4.68 3.08
N ALA A 252 -28.91 5.34 4.21
CA ALA A 252 -29.43 6.66 4.51
C ALA A 252 -28.66 7.78 3.78
N GLU A 253 -27.32 7.68 3.70
CA GLU A 253 -26.49 8.71 3.09
C GLU A 253 -26.21 8.45 1.61
N VAL A 254 -26.27 7.21 1.13
CA VAL A 254 -26.03 6.90 -0.29
C VAL A 254 -26.94 7.71 -1.24
N PRO A 255 -28.27 7.84 -1.01
CA PRO A 255 -29.11 8.66 -1.88
C PRO A 255 -28.70 10.15 -1.88
N LEU A 256 -28.24 10.66 -0.73
CA LEU A 256 -27.76 12.05 -0.61
C LEU A 256 -26.43 12.23 -1.36
N ALA A 257 -25.49 11.31 -1.20
CA ALA A 257 -24.23 11.32 -1.92
C ALA A 257 -24.44 11.19 -3.44
N SER A 258 -25.35 10.31 -3.86
CA SER A 258 -25.78 10.16 -5.25
C SER A 258 -26.36 11.46 -5.81
N GLN A 259 -27.21 12.16 -5.04
CA GLN A 259 -27.74 13.47 -5.41
C GLN A 259 -26.61 14.50 -5.62
N ALA A 260 -25.60 14.52 -4.74
CA ALA A 260 -24.43 15.38 -4.91
C ALA A 260 -23.60 15.02 -6.16
N CYS A 261 -23.63 13.78 -6.63
CA CYS A 261 -22.89 13.33 -7.81
C CYS A 261 -23.73 13.25 -9.09
N GLN A 262 -25.01 13.62 -9.06
CA GLN A 262 -25.94 13.37 -10.17
C GLN A 262 -25.60 14.11 -11.48
N ASP A 263 -24.80 15.18 -11.41
CA ASP A 263 -24.37 15.96 -12.56
C ASP A 263 -23.17 15.33 -13.30
N LEU A 264 -22.53 14.31 -12.71
CA LEU A 264 -21.44 13.54 -13.28
C LEU A 264 -21.91 12.13 -13.63
N TYR A 265 -21.69 11.69 -14.86
CA TYR A 265 -22.13 10.37 -15.31
C TYR A 265 -21.15 9.70 -16.26
N LEU A 266 -21.25 8.38 -16.36
CA LEU A 266 -20.55 7.58 -17.35
C LEU A 266 -21.47 7.39 -18.56
N THR A 267 -20.97 7.68 -19.76
CA THR A 267 -21.72 7.40 -21.00
C THR A 267 -21.91 5.90 -21.21
N ASP A 268 -22.84 5.51 -22.09
CA ASP A 268 -23.07 4.10 -22.40
C ASP A 268 -21.94 3.48 -23.25
N GLU A 269 -22.09 2.18 -23.56
CA GLU A 269 -21.17 1.41 -24.39
C GLU A 269 -20.96 2.02 -25.78
N ARG A 270 -22.02 2.58 -26.39
CA ARG A 270 -21.97 3.13 -27.76
C ARG A 270 -21.08 4.37 -27.83
N ASP A 271 -21.00 5.11 -26.72
CA ASP A 271 -20.16 6.30 -26.56
C ASP A 271 -18.78 6.01 -25.94
N GLY A 272 -18.53 4.76 -25.57
CA GLY A 272 -17.23 4.24 -25.11
C GLY A 272 -16.94 4.50 -23.63
N TYR A 273 -17.97 4.51 -22.78
CA TYR A 273 -17.81 4.62 -21.32
C TYR A 273 -16.90 5.78 -20.90
N LYS A 274 -17.26 7.00 -21.30
CA LYS A 274 -16.53 8.24 -21.01
C LYS A 274 -17.21 8.97 -19.86
N LEU A 275 -16.41 9.69 -19.08
CA LEU A 275 -16.92 10.54 -18.03
C LEU A 275 -17.41 11.87 -18.63
N ALA A 276 -18.63 12.28 -18.30
CA ALA A 276 -19.26 13.49 -18.81
C ALA A 276 -20.07 14.19 -17.73
N TYR A 277 -20.32 15.48 -17.94
CA TYR A 277 -21.17 16.30 -17.09
C TYR A 277 -22.48 16.62 -17.80
N THR A 278 -23.56 16.74 -17.03
CA THR A 278 -24.83 17.28 -17.54
C THR A 278 -24.75 18.80 -17.68
N ASP A 279 -25.68 19.39 -18.45
CA ASP A 279 -25.83 20.85 -18.54
C ASP A 279 -26.54 21.46 -17.31
N TYR A 280 -26.90 20.65 -16.32
CA TYR A 280 -27.68 21.04 -15.14
C TYR A 280 -26.89 20.75 -13.85
N PRO A 281 -25.89 21.58 -13.51
CA PRO A 281 -25.11 21.38 -12.30
C PRO A 281 -25.99 21.52 -11.05
N ASN A 282 -25.58 20.87 -9.98
CA ASN A 282 -26.26 20.97 -8.69
C ASN A 282 -26.23 22.41 -8.15
N SER A 283 -27.37 22.87 -7.62
CA SER A 283 -27.52 24.20 -7.04
C SER A 283 -27.71 24.21 -5.52
N GLU A 284 -27.94 23.05 -4.92
CA GLU A 284 -28.22 22.89 -3.49
C GLU A 284 -27.23 21.90 -2.88
N THR A 285 -26.76 22.20 -1.67
CA THR A 285 -25.90 21.29 -0.92
C THR A 285 -26.73 20.27 -0.15
N VAL A 286 -26.16 19.08 0.00
CA VAL A 286 -26.68 18.01 0.86
C VAL A 286 -25.64 17.69 1.94
N GLN A 287 -26.09 17.10 3.05
CA GLN A 287 -25.19 16.69 4.12
C GLN A 287 -24.85 15.20 3.99
N VAL A 288 -23.56 14.90 3.85
CA VAL A 288 -23.02 13.54 3.71
C VAL A 288 -21.77 13.45 4.57
N LEU A 289 -21.62 12.39 5.38
CA LEU A 289 -20.50 12.21 6.30
C LEU A 289 -20.25 13.45 7.20
N ASP A 290 -21.34 14.01 7.72
CA ASP A 290 -21.36 15.25 8.52
C ASP A 290 -20.83 16.53 7.82
N GLN A 291 -20.62 16.51 6.50
CA GLN A 291 -20.14 17.64 5.71
C GLN A 291 -21.16 18.05 4.66
N TYR A 292 -21.19 19.34 4.32
CA TYR A 292 -22.00 19.83 3.20
C TYR A 292 -21.24 19.64 1.89
N VAL A 293 -21.87 18.93 0.94
CA VAL A 293 -21.33 18.65 -0.39
C VAL A 293 -22.28 19.20 -1.45
N LEU A 294 -21.74 19.89 -2.46
CA LEU A 294 -22.52 20.42 -3.59
C LEU A 294 -22.44 19.49 -4.80
N ASN A 295 -21.25 19.00 -5.09
CA ASN A 295 -20.94 18.22 -6.27
C ASN A 295 -20.09 16.98 -5.94
N CYS A 296 -19.84 16.14 -6.94
CA CYS A 296 -19.08 14.92 -6.73
C CYS A 296 -17.63 15.13 -6.28
N ASN A 297 -16.99 16.23 -6.69
CA ASN A 297 -15.63 16.53 -6.23
C ASN A 297 -15.60 16.86 -4.73
N ASP A 298 -16.60 17.58 -4.21
CA ASP A 298 -16.69 17.84 -2.78
C ASP A 298 -16.84 16.53 -2.00
N PHE A 299 -17.71 15.63 -2.48
CA PHE A 299 -17.89 14.30 -1.90
C PHE A 299 -16.57 13.50 -1.85
N TYR A 300 -15.81 13.47 -2.94
CA TYR A 300 -14.51 12.79 -2.96
C TYR A 300 -13.49 13.43 -2.03
N ASP A 301 -13.49 14.76 -1.86
CA ASP A 301 -12.63 15.42 -0.87
C ASP A 301 -13.02 15.06 0.56
N VAL A 302 -14.32 14.95 0.85
CA VAL A 302 -14.80 14.48 2.15
C VAL A 302 -14.34 13.05 2.43
N VAL A 303 -14.49 12.12 1.46
CA VAL A 303 -14.03 10.73 1.61
C VAL A 303 -12.50 10.68 1.79
N ALA A 304 -11.75 11.35 0.93
CA ALA A 304 -10.29 11.38 0.98
C ALA A 304 -9.74 12.12 2.22
N GLY A 305 -10.52 13.01 2.83
CA GLY A 305 -10.22 13.71 4.08
C GLY A 305 -10.68 12.96 5.34
N HIS A 306 -11.51 11.93 5.20
CA HIS A 306 -12.20 11.31 6.33
C HIS A 306 -11.24 10.62 7.32
N PRO A 307 -11.50 10.65 8.64
CA PRO A 307 -10.66 10.00 9.64
C PRO A 307 -10.55 8.47 9.49
N LEU A 308 -11.59 7.80 8.98
CA LEU A 308 -11.60 6.35 8.79
C LEU A 308 -10.76 5.86 7.61
N LEU A 309 -10.33 6.75 6.71
CA LEU A 309 -9.63 6.37 5.49
C LEU A 309 -8.33 5.58 5.78
N ILE A 310 -7.45 6.13 6.61
CA ILE A 310 -6.15 5.50 6.88
C ILE A 310 -6.32 4.15 7.59
N PRO A 311 -7.14 4.03 8.65
CA PRO A 311 -7.45 2.72 9.24
C PRO A 311 -7.95 1.70 8.22
N ARG A 312 -8.87 2.09 7.32
CA ARG A 312 -9.43 1.18 6.33
C ARG A 312 -8.38 0.74 5.31
N VAL A 313 -7.62 1.67 4.75
CA VAL A 313 -6.52 1.34 3.82
C VAL A 313 -5.52 0.39 4.47
N VAL A 314 -5.11 0.66 5.71
CA VAL A 314 -4.18 -0.22 6.43
C VAL A 314 -4.76 -1.61 6.59
N SER A 315 -6.04 -1.74 6.97
CA SER A 315 -6.72 -3.05 7.06
C SER A 315 -6.65 -3.79 5.73
N VAL A 316 -7.04 -3.15 4.63
CA VAL A 316 -7.06 -3.78 3.30
C VAL A 316 -5.65 -4.23 2.87
N LEU A 317 -4.62 -3.42 3.13
CA LEU A 317 -3.25 -3.78 2.77
C LEU A 317 -2.69 -4.89 3.66
N VAL A 318 -2.96 -4.86 4.96
CA VAL A 318 -2.56 -5.94 5.87
C VAL A 318 -3.24 -7.24 5.46
N ASP A 319 -4.55 -7.22 5.24
CA ASP A 319 -5.27 -8.40 4.76
C ASP A 319 -4.64 -8.88 3.45
N TYR A 320 -4.45 -8.00 2.46
CA TYR A 320 -3.85 -8.38 1.17
C TYR A 320 -2.45 -9.01 1.29
N PHE A 321 -1.57 -8.48 2.15
CA PHE A 321 -0.20 -9.01 2.30
C PHE A 321 -0.11 -10.24 3.22
N PHE A 322 -1.07 -10.44 4.12
CA PHE A 322 -0.99 -11.47 5.16
C PHE A 322 -2.14 -12.49 5.13
N ASP A 323 -3.09 -12.39 4.19
CA ASP A 323 -4.15 -13.37 4.05
C ASP A 323 -3.56 -14.78 3.81
N GLY A 324 -4.07 -15.77 4.55
CA GLY A 324 -3.55 -17.14 4.58
C GLY A 324 -2.39 -17.43 5.54
N SER A 325 -1.96 -16.47 6.39
CA SER A 325 -0.91 -16.67 7.40
C SER A 325 -1.40 -16.99 8.82
N SER A 326 -2.65 -17.47 8.96
CA SER A 326 -3.26 -17.92 10.22
C SER A 326 -3.03 -19.39 10.54
#